data_AF-A0A2V5S4G4-F1
#
_entry.id   AF-A0A2V5S4G4-F1
#
_cell.length_a   1.000
_cell.length_b   1.000
_cell.length_c   1.000
_cell.angle_alpha   90.00
_cell.angle_beta   90.00
_cell.angle_gamma   90.00
#
_symmetry.space_group_name_H-M   'P 1'
#
loop_
_entity.id
_entity.type
_entity.pdbx_description
1 polymer ?
#
loop_
_entity_poly.entity_id
_entity_poly.type
_entity_poly.pdbx_seq_one_letter_code
_entity_poly.pdbx_strand_id
1 'polypeptide(L)'
;MIFRSFSLMVIMAFLVAGSAEVSHALLLPGELAVYVGDRPYPSDFDPYYNQPKIYRQPRYYTSTSKKTKGKRVFKTTKVKNQYGHTVYKKTTSHKKKKK
;
A
#
# COMPACT_ATOMS: atom_id res chain seq x y z
N MET A 1 -3.11 -18.23 -62.99
CA MET A 1 -3.85 -17.34 -62.06
C MET A 1 -4.32 -18.04 -60.79
N ILE A 2 -4.84 -19.28 -60.86
CA ILE A 2 -5.39 -20.03 -59.73
C ILE A 2 -4.36 -20.32 -58.61
N PHE A 3 -3.11 -20.61 -58.97
CA PHE A 3 -2.06 -20.92 -57.98
C PHE A 3 -1.71 -19.73 -57.06
N ARG A 4 -1.84 -18.50 -57.60
CA ARG A 4 -1.52 -17.26 -56.88
C ARG A 4 -2.61 -16.89 -55.88
N SER A 5 -3.87 -17.16 -56.21
CA SER A 5 -5.00 -16.95 -55.29
C SER A 5 -4.98 -17.95 -54.13
N PHE A 6 -4.57 -19.20 -54.37
CA PHE A 6 -4.42 -20.19 -53.28
C PHE A 6 -3.32 -19.78 -52.29
N SER A 7 -2.17 -19.30 -52.78
CA SER A 7 -1.10 -18.80 -51.91
C SER A 7 -1.56 -17.64 -51.03
N LEU A 8 -2.32 -16.68 -51.58
CA LEU A 8 -2.84 -15.55 -50.82
C LEU A 8 -3.88 -15.98 -49.76
N MET A 9 -4.74 -16.94 -50.10
CA MET A 9 -5.72 -17.49 -49.14
C MET A 9 -5.04 -18.18 -47.97
N VAL A 10 -3.97 -18.95 -48.23
CA VAL A 10 -3.19 -19.62 -47.17
C VAL A 10 -2.48 -18.59 -46.28
N ILE A 11 -1.89 -17.55 -46.86
CA ILE A 11 -1.22 -16.48 -46.09
C ILE A 11 -2.24 -15.73 -45.21
N MET A 12 -3.41 -15.36 -45.75
CA MET A 12 -4.44 -14.66 -44.99
C MET A 12 -5.04 -15.55 -43.89
N ALA A 13 -5.23 -16.84 -44.15
CA ALA A 13 -5.66 -17.80 -43.13
C ALA A 13 -4.64 -17.92 -42.00
N PHE A 14 -3.34 -17.99 -42.33
CA PHE A 14 -2.27 -17.99 -41.33
C PHE A 14 -2.21 -16.70 -40.52
N LEU A 15 -2.41 -15.55 -41.18
CA LEU A 15 -2.41 -14.25 -40.52
C LEU A 15 -3.57 -14.12 -39.54
N VAL A 16 -4.79 -14.51 -39.95
CA VAL A 16 -5.99 -14.45 -39.11
C VAL A 16 -5.92 -15.43 -37.95
N ALA A 17 -5.47 -16.67 -38.20
CA ALA A 17 -5.30 -17.67 -37.15
C ALA A 17 -4.20 -17.28 -36.14
N GLY A 18 -3.07 -16.75 -36.62
CA GLY A 18 -1.97 -16.30 -35.76
C GLY A 18 -2.28 -15.00 -35.00
N SER A 19 -3.19 -14.16 -35.49
CA SER A 19 -3.58 -12.91 -34.81
C SER A 19 -4.52 -13.14 -33.62
N ALA A 20 -5.25 -14.25 -33.60
CA ALA A 20 -6.16 -14.57 -32.50
C ALA A 20 -5.41 -14.97 -31.21
N GLU A 21 -4.20 -15.52 -31.32
CA GLU A 21 -3.44 -16.03 -30.17
C GLU A 21 -2.49 -15.02 -29.51
N VAL A 22 -2.28 -13.82 -30.08
CA VAL A 22 -1.27 -12.85 -29.58
C VAL A 22 -1.88 -11.66 -28.83
N SER A 23 -3.14 -11.75 -28.41
CA SER A 23 -3.84 -10.64 -27.72
C SER A 23 -3.38 -10.36 -26.28
N HIS A 24 -2.30 -10.98 -25.77
CA HIS A 24 -1.86 -10.82 -24.38
C HIS A 24 -0.43 -10.31 -24.18
N ALA A 25 0.32 -9.94 -25.23
CA ALA A 25 1.71 -9.50 -25.04
C ALA A 25 2.27 -8.52 -26.09
N LEU A 26 1.45 -7.67 -26.71
CA LEU A 26 1.96 -6.48 -27.42
C LEU A 26 2.34 -5.39 -26.40
N LEU A 27 3.34 -5.67 -25.57
CA LEU A 27 3.98 -4.67 -24.72
C LEU A 27 4.95 -3.85 -25.59
N LEU A 28 4.60 -2.59 -25.82
CA LEU A 28 5.50 -1.62 -26.44
C LEU A 28 6.78 -1.47 -25.58
N PRO A 29 7.96 -1.26 -26.17
CA PRO A 29 9.19 -1.04 -25.41
C PRO A 29 9.07 0.29 -24.64
N GLY A 30 8.73 0.22 -23.35
CA GLY A 30 8.51 1.38 -22.48
C GLY A 30 7.39 1.18 -21.46
N GLU A 31 6.51 0.19 -21.65
CA GLU A 31 5.49 -0.16 -20.67
C GLU A 31 6.05 -1.26 -19.76
N LEU A 32 6.56 -0.85 -18.60
CA LEU A 32 6.97 -1.77 -17.54
C LEU A 32 5.73 -2.46 -16.98
N ALA A 33 5.15 -3.40 -17.73
CA ALA A 33 4.17 -4.32 -17.20
C ALA A 33 4.92 -5.21 -16.22
N VAL A 34 4.81 -4.84 -14.94
CA VAL A 34 5.24 -5.68 -13.83
C VAL A 34 4.46 -6.98 -13.97
N TYR A 35 5.12 -8.04 -14.44
CA TYR A 35 4.55 -9.37 -14.48
C TYR A 35 4.27 -9.82 -13.05
N VAL A 36 3.02 -9.67 -12.62
CA VAL A 36 2.51 -10.26 -11.39
C VAL A 36 2.02 -11.65 -11.78
N GLY A 37 2.93 -12.62 -11.85
CA GLY A 37 2.54 -14.03 -12.02
C GLY A 37 1.54 -14.42 -10.94
N ASP A 38 0.62 -15.32 -11.25
CA ASP A 38 -0.48 -15.75 -10.38
C ASP A 38 0.06 -16.19 -9.00
N ARG A 39 0.06 -15.26 -8.06
CA ARG A 39 0.42 -15.55 -6.67
C ARG A 39 -0.83 -16.10 -5.99
N PRO A 40 -0.72 -17.20 -5.24
CA PRO A 40 -1.86 -17.83 -4.57
C PRO A 40 -2.57 -16.91 -3.56
N TYR A 41 -1.93 -15.80 -3.16
CA TYR A 41 -2.49 -14.82 -2.26
C TYR A 41 -2.26 -13.38 -2.77
N PRO A 42 -3.31 -12.55 -2.88
CA PRO A 42 -3.21 -11.16 -3.36
C PRO A 42 -2.46 -10.22 -2.39
N SER A 43 -2.13 -10.68 -1.18
CA SER A 43 -1.46 -9.89 -0.14
C SER A 43 0.07 -9.84 -0.23
N ASP A 44 0.69 -10.68 -1.07
CA ASP A 44 2.15 -10.86 -1.08
C ASP A 44 2.89 -9.86 -1.99
N PHE A 45 2.16 -8.94 -2.62
CA PHE A 45 2.75 -7.84 -3.36
C PHE A 45 3.07 -6.67 -2.41
N ASP A 46 4.31 -6.62 -1.95
CA ASP A 46 4.86 -5.45 -1.27
C ASP A 46 5.72 -4.65 -2.26
N PRO A 47 5.21 -3.52 -2.82
CA PRO A 47 5.96 -2.68 -3.75
C PRO A 47 7.24 -2.08 -3.12
N TYR A 48 7.42 -2.21 -1.81
CA TYR A 48 8.54 -1.69 -1.06
C TYR A 48 9.44 -2.79 -0.46
N TYR A 49 9.25 -4.05 -0.85
CA TYR A 49 10.04 -5.19 -0.36
C TYR A 49 11.55 -4.99 -0.50
N ASN A 50 11.98 -4.39 -1.62
CA ASN A 50 13.40 -4.13 -1.92
C ASN A 50 13.89 -2.75 -1.46
N GLN A 51 13.08 -1.95 -0.76
CA GLN A 51 13.53 -0.66 -0.27
C GLN A 51 14.42 -0.83 0.98
N PRO A 52 15.53 -0.07 1.09
CA PRO A 52 16.33 -0.08 2.30
C PRO A 52 15.46 0.35 3.47
N LYS A 53 15.33 -0.53 4.48
CA LYS A 53 14.61 -0.21 5.72
C LYS A 53 15.33 0.98 6.36
N ILE A 54 14.77 2.18 6.16
CA ILE A 54 15.31 3.40 6.76
C ILE A 54 15.05 3.28 8.26
N TYR A 55 16.03 2.76 9.00
CA TYR A 55 15.96 2.68 10.45
C TYR A 55 16.02 4.11 11.01
N ARG A 56 14.85 4.71 11.17
CA ARG A 56 14.69 5.97 11.90
C ARG A 56 14.41 5.62 13.35
N GLN A 57 15.12 6.29 14.24
CA GLN A 57 14.81 6.21 15.66
C GLN A 57 13.32 6.56 15.87
N PRO A 58 12.56 5.76 16.63
CA PRO A 58 11.15 6.00 16.84
C PRO A 58 10.95 7.33 17.57
N ARG A 59 10.10 8.20 17.01
CA ARG A 59 9.71 9.45 17.66
C ARG A 59 8.47 9.26 18.54
N TYR A 60 8.52 9.83 19.73
CA TYR A 60 7.41 9.84 20.68
C TYR A 60 6.98 11.26 20.99
N TYR A 61 5.67 11.51 20.92
CA TYR A 61 5.07 12.80 21.21
C TYR A 61 4.25 12.72 22.49
N THR A 62 4.60 13.56 23.47
CA THR A 62 3.91 13.62 24.75
C THR A 62 2.86 14.75 24.73
N SER A 63 1.67 14.45 25.23
CA SER A 63 0.61 15.44 25.41
C SER A 63 0.01 15.33 26.81
N THR A 64 -0.25 16.47 27.43
CA THR A 64 -0.87 16.53 28.76
C THR A 64 -2.15 17.32 28.71
N SER A 65 -3.23 16.74 29.22
CA SER A 65 -4.53 17.41 29.36
C SER A 65 -4.93 17.45 30.83
N LYS A 66 -5.55 18.57 31.25
CA LYS A 66 -6.14 18.70 32.60
C LYS A 66 -7.64 18.91 32.48
N LYS A 67 -8.41 18.23 33.32
CA LYS A 67 -9.86 18.40 33.44
C LYS A 67 -10.23 18.52 34.91
N THR A 68 -11.10 19.47 35.23
CA THR A 68 -11.62 19.64 36.58
C THR A 68 -13.03 19.08 36.64
N LYS A 69 -13.35 18.28 37.68
CA LYS A 69 -14.71 17.81 37.96
C LYS A 69 -14.97 18.00 39.46
N GLY A 70 -15.83 18.98 39.78
CA GLY A 70 -16.12 19.38 41.16
C GLY A 70 -14.86 19.78 41.93
N LYS A 71 -14.63 19.14 43.08
CA LYS A 71 -13.48 19.39 43.98
C LYS A 71 -12.21 18.62 43.59
N ARG A 72 -12.17 17.94 42.44
CA ARG A 72 -11.02 17.15 41.97
C ARG A 72 -10.53 17.64 40.61
N VAL A 73 -9.21 17.57 40.42
CA VAL A 73 -8.52 17.84 39.15
C VAL A 73 -7.90 16.54 38.66
N PHE A 74 -8.16 16.22 37.40
CA PHE A 74 -7.65 15.06 36.69
C PHE A 74 -6.60 15.53 35.68
N LYS A 75 -5.41 14.94 35.72
CA LYS A 75 -4.33 15.19 34.76
C LYS A 75 -4.09 13.90 34.00
N THR A 76 -4.23 13.94 32.68
CA THR A 76 -3.93 12.80 31.80
C THR A 76 -2.71 13.14 30.96
N THR A 77 -1.70 12.27 31.00
CA THR A 77 -0.55 12.28 30.10
C THR A 77 -0.75 11.17 29.08
N LYS A 78 -0.61 11.48 27.79
CA LYS A 78 -0.65 10.53 26.68
C LYS A 78 0.65 10.63 25.90
N VAL A 79 1.20 9.49 25.50
CA VAL A 79 2.34 9.40 24.59
C VAL A 79 1.89 8.69 23.33
N LYS A 80 2.10 9.33 22.19
CA LYS A 80 1.84 8.76 20.88
C LYS A 80 3.14 8.49 20.14
N ASN A 81 3.19 7.42 19.35
CA ASN A 81 4.28 7.21 18.41
C ASN A 81 4.09 8.07 17.15
N GLN A 82 5.08 8.02 16.26
CA GLN A 82 5.08 8.73 14.98
C GLN A 82 3.92 8.36 14.03
N TYR A 83 3.26 7.22 14.25
CA TYR A 83 2.11 6.75 13.48
C TYR A 83 0.77 7.11 14.15
N GLY A 84 0.80 7.87 15.24
CA GLY A 84 -0.40 8.32 15.97
C GLY A 84 -0.99 7.32 16.97
N HIS A 85 -0.41 6.12 17.10
CA HIS A 85 -0.83 5.12 18.09
C HIS A 85 -0.44 5.53 19.50
N THR A 86 -1.33 5.30 20.46
CA THR A 86 -1.06 5.61 21.87
C THR A 86 -0.24 4.48 22.49
N VAL A 87 0.98 4.80 22.94
CA VAL A 87 1.91 3.84 23.54
C VAL A 87 1.80 3.88 25.07
N TYR A 88 1.43 5.04 25.61
CA TYR A 88 1.27 5.22 27.04
C TYR A 88 0.14 6.19 27.35
N LYS A 89 -0.64 5.87 28.38
CA LYS A 89 -1.67 6.75 28.92
C LYS A 89 -1.73 6.58 30.43
N LYS A 90 -1.49 7.67 31.16
CA LYS A 90 -1.67 7.71 32.62
C LYS A 90 -2.55 8.86 33.01
N THR A 91 -3.52 8.59 33.87
CA THR A 91 -4.37 9.62 34.46
C THR A 91 -4.13 9.64 35.96
N THR A 92 -3.86 10.81 36.50
CA THR A 92 -3.75 11.03 37.94
C THR A 92 -4.83 12.00 38.39
N SER A 93 -5.25 11.89 39.64
CA SER A 93 -6.24 12.79 40.22
C SER A 93 -5.72 13.36 41.53
N HIS A 94 -6.04 14.63 41.80
CA HIS A 94 -5.72 15.28 43.07
C HIS A 94 -6.87 16.20 43.48
N LYS A 95 -6.97 16.46 44.79
CA LYS A 95 -7.94 17.40 45.34
C LYS A 95 -7.59 18.80 44.84
N LYS A 96 -8.60 19.56 44.40
CA LYS A 96 -8.44 20.95 43.98
C LYS A 96 -7.94 21.76 45.19
N LYS A 97 -6.83 22.47 45.02
CA LYS A 97 -6.31 23.38 46.04
C LYS A 97 -7.35 24.50 46.25
N LYS A 98 -7.74 24.77 47.51
CA LYS A 98 -8.53 25.96 47.85
C LYS A 98 -7.62 27.18 47.68
N LYS A 99 -8.12 28.22 47.00
CA LYS A 99 -7.47 29.53 46.99
C LYS A 99 -7.79 30.25 48.29
#